data_AF-A0A7S3NUD0-F1
#
_entry.id   AF-A0A7S3NUD0-F1
#
_cell.length_a   1.000
_cell.length_b   1.000
_cell.length_c   1.000
_cell.angle_alpha   90.00
_cell.angle_beta   90.00
_cell.angle_gamma   90.00
#
_symmetry.space_group_name_H-M   'P 1'
#
loop_
_entity.id
_entity.type
_entity.pdbx_description
1 polymer ?
#
loop_
_entity_poly.entity_id
_entity_poly.type
_entity_poly.pdbx_seq_one_letter_code
_entity_poly.pdbx_strand_id
1 'polypeptide(L)'
;LKNRKNEIERQLSSESSDSKDARIQGLQKELEEINRKLQEALGEKNQLYDDLVSNTRELLAINDTIQKNAQEIARLTQELSILRKELEQKEKIIYDLRIILEEKRREIEELEVTLKERELEAERLRQLIAEKDAQIRELEEQVAAMNAKPPTPEPVEEEPPEVPQIEITDDVDAMLAQYINIAGCPVPIKRLGGGYYMFGTKKIYAKILNGQLVVRVGGGYMNIEEFIKCYADQELIKVNKRRQQGLDIFTGKPVVADDAGKSPKGRRSPKGSRSPGGKIGGTNCPTSLTANDIKKIS
;
A
#
# COMPACT_ATOMS: atom_id res chain seq x y z
N LEU A 1 -78.86 -44.98 -78.55
CA LEU A 1 -79.48 -43.89 -77.76
C LEU A 1 -80.98 -44.12 -77.51
N LYS A 2 -81.83 -44.27 -78.54
CA LYS A 2 -83.29 -44.54 -78.37
C LYS A 2 -83.61 -45.81 -77.55
N ASN A 3 -82.94 -46.94 -77.81
CA ASN A 3 -83.21 -48.17 -77.06
C ASN A 3 -82.83 -48.05 -75.57
N ARG A 4 -81.75 -47.33 -75.25
CA ARG A 4 -81.32 -47.07 -73.87
C ARG A 4 -82.29 -46.14 -73.14
N LYS A 5 -82.82 -45.14 -73.85
CA LYS A 5 -83.86 -44.24 -73.33
C LYS A 5 -85.15 -45.00 -73.02
N ASN A 6 -85.60 -45.85 -73.94
CA ASN A 6 -86.81 -46.66 -73.74
C ASN A 6 -86.65 -47.69 -72.62
N GLU A 7 -85.46 -48.27 -72.44
CA GLU A 7 -85.13 -49.17 -71.33
C GLU A 7 -85.23 -48.44 -69.98
N ILE A 8 -84.68 -47.22 -69.90
CA ILE A 8 -84.72 -46.37 -68.71
C ILE A 8 -86.15 -45.91 -68.42
N GLU A 9 -86.93 -45.52 -69.44
CA GLU A 9 -88.35 -45.15 -69.29
C GLU A 9 -89.20 -46.33 -68.81
N ARG A 10 -88.91 -47.56 -69.28
CA ARG A 10 -89.62 -48.77 -68.85
C ARG A 10 -89.31 -49.14 -67.40
N GLN A 11 -88.04 -49.01 -66.98
CA GLN A 11 -87.61 -49.20 -65.60
C GLN A 11 -88.22 -48.14 -64.66
N LEU A 12 -88.25 -46.87 -65.09
CA LEU A 12 -88.93 -45.79 -64.37
C LEU A 12 -90.44 -45.97 -64.29
N SER A 13 -91.07 -46.60 -65.29
CA SER A 13 -92.51 -46.86 -65.27
C SER A 13 -92.88 -48.15 -64.52
N SER A 14 -91.93 -49.06 -64.26
CA SER A 14 -92.15 -50.32 -63.52
C SER A 14 -91.96 -50.20 -62.01
N GLU A 15 -91.19 -49.23 -61.54
CA GLU A 15 -91.06 -48.94 -60.11
C GLU A 15 -92.23 -48.06 -59.63
N SER A 16 -92.97 -48.53 -58.60
CA SER A 16 -94.02 -47.75 -57.93
C SER A 16 -93.43 -46.45 -57.36
N SER A 17 -94.23 -45.36 -57.35
CA SER A 17 -93.84 -44.07 -56.73
C SER A 17 -93.32 -44.29 -55.31
N ASP A 18 -94.00 -45.14 -54.53
CA ASP A 18 -93.63 -45.47 -53.14
C ASP A 18 -92.22 -46.07 -53.01
N SER A 19 -91.77 -46.84 -54.01
CA SER A 19 -90.42 -47.42 -54.02
C SER A 19 -89.34 -46.36 -54.27
N LYS A 20 -89.63 -45.35 -55.09
CA LYS A 20 -88.73 -44.23 -55.35
C LYS A 20 -88.69 -43.30 -54.15
N ASP A 21 -89.84 -43.03 -53.54
CA ASP A 21 -89.97 -42.21 -52.35
C ASP A 21 -89.24 -42.86 -51.15
N ALA A 22 -89.36 -44.18 -50.97
CA ALA A 22 -88.58 -44.92 -49.98
C ALA A 22 -87.07 -44.84 -50.21
N ARG A 23 -86.62 -44.90 -51.48
CA ARG A 23 -85.20 -44.76 -51.83
C ARG A 23 -84.68 -43.34 -51.62
N ILE A 24 -85.48 -42.33 -51.96
CA ILE A 24 -85.17 -40.92 -51.69
C ILE A 24 -85.04 -40.69 -50.18
N GLN A 25 -85.96 -41.21 -49.37
CA GLN A 25 -85.89 -41.12 -47.91
C GLN A 25 -84.66 -41.84 -47.34
N GLY A 26 -84.29 -43.00 -47.88
CA GLY A 26 -83.06 -43.71 -47.50
C GLY A 26 -81.81 -42.88 -47.78
N LEU A 27 -81.69 -42.34 -49.00
CA LEU A 27 -80.58 -41.47 -49.39
C LEU A 27 -80.54 -40.16 -48.58
N GLN A 28 -81.70 -39.60 -48.22
CA GLN A 28 -81.78 -38.43 -47.34
C GLN A 28 -81.23 -38.72 -45.94
N LYS A 29 -81.61 -39.86 -45.33
CA LYS A 29 -81.08 -40.29 -44.04
C LYS A 29 -79.57 -40.53 -44.07
N GLU A 30 -79.08 -41.18 -45.13
CA GLU A 30 -77.63 -41.37 -45.33
C GLU A 30 -76.90 -40.03 -45.47
N LEU A 31 -77.45 -39.09 -46.24
CA LEU A 31 -76.90 -37.74 -46.41
C LEU A 31 -76.86 -36.99 -45.06
N GLU A 32 -77.91 -37.08 -44.25
CA GLU A 32 -77.97 -36.50 -42.91
C GLU A 32 -76.91 -37.11 -41.98
N GLU A 33 -76.75 -38.43 -42.00
CA GLU A 33 -75.75 -39.11 -41.18
C GLU A 33 -74.32 -38.75 -41.60
N ILE A 34 -74.05 -38.66 -42.91
CA ILE A 34 -72.76 -38.23 -43.44
C ILE A 34 -72.47 -36.78 -43.04
N ASN A 35 -73.45 -35.89 -43.18
CA ASN A 35 -73.31 -34.49 -42.77
C ASN A 35 -73.04 -34.35 -41.27
N ARG A 36 -73.68 -35.17 -40.43
CA ARG A 36 -73.41 -35.20 -38.99
C ARG A 36 -71.97 -35.62 -38.70
N LYS A 37 -71.51 -36.73 -39.29
CA LYS A 37 -70.11 -37.20 -39.14
C LYS A 37 -69.10 -36.17 -39.63
N LEU A 38 -69.41 -35.47 -40.74
CA LEU A 38 -68.57 -34.40 -41.25
C LEU A 38 -68.48 -33.21 -40.29
N GLN A 39 -69.60 -32.81 -39.67
CA GLN A 39 -69.62 -31.76 -38.67
C GLN A 39 -68.84 -32.14 -37.40
N GLU A 40 -69.00 -33.37 -36.91
CA GLU A 40 -68.24 -33.91 -35.78
C GLU A 40 -66.73 -33.89 -36.08
N ALA A 41 -66.31 -34.43 -37.23
CA ALA A 41 -64.91 -34.43 -37.65
C ALA A 41 -64.34 -33.01 -37.84
N LEU A 42 -65.14 -32.05 -38.32
CA LEU A 42 -64.73 -30.65 -38.40
C LEU A 42 -64.55 -30.01 -37.02
N GLY A 43 -65.41 -30.35 -36.05
CA GLY A 43 -65.28 -29.92 -34.66
C GLY A 43 -64.01 -30.46 -34.01
N GLU A 44 -63.76 -31.76 -34.13
CA GLU A 44 -62.54 -32.40 -33.64
C GLU A 44 -61.29 -31.81 -34.29
N LYS A 45 -61.32 -31.60 -35.61
CA LYS A 45 -60.24 -30.95 -36.34
C LYS A 45 -59.93 -29.57 -35.75
N ASN A 46 -60.95 -28.73 -35.52
CA ASN A 46 -60.76 -27.39 -34.97
C ASN A 46 -60.17 -27.44 -33.56
N GLN A 47 -60.65 -28.35 -32.70
CA GLN A 47 -60.09 -28.54 -31.36
C GLN A 47 -58.61 -28.91 -31.42
N LEU A 48 -58.22 -29.83 -32.30
CA LEU A 48 -56.82 -30.20 -32.50
C LEU A 48 -55.96 -29.02 -32.99
N TYR A 49 -56.50 -28.13 -33.83
CA TYR A 49 -55.78 -26.92 -34.22
C TYR A 49 -55.60 -25.96 -33.06
N ASP A 50 -56.61 -25.77 -32.22
CA ASP A 50 -56.52 -24.90 -31.04
C ASP A 50 -55.49 -25.44 -30.04
N ASP A 51 -55.51 -26.74 -29.78
CA ASP A 51 -54.53 -27.41 -28.92
C ASP A 51 -53.12 -27.31 -29.49
N LEU A 52 -52.95 -27.51 -30.80
CA LEU A 52 -51.66 -27.37 -31.48
C LEU A 52 -51.12 -25.93 -31.35
N VAL A 53 -51.97 -24.93 -31.52
CA VAL A 53 -51.60 -23.53 -31.35
C VAL A 53 -51.22 -23.23 -29.89
N SER A 54 -51.97 -23.76 -28.91
CA SER A 54 -51.65 -23.61 -27.49
C SER A 54 -50.29 -24.22 -27.17
N ASN A 55 -50.08 -25.49 -27.54
CA ASN A 55 -48.83 -26.20 -27.33
C ASN A 55 -47.65 -25.49 -27.99
N THR A 56 -47.84 -24.93 -29.19
CA THR A 56 -46.80 -24.17 -29.88
C THR A 56 -46.40 -22.92 -29.10
N ARG A 57 -47.37 -22.19 -28.53
CA ARG A 57 -47.08 -21.01 -27.70
C ARG A 57 -46.34 -21.37 -26.42
N GLU A 58 -46.74 -22.46 -25.76
CA GLU A 58 -46.06 -22.96 -24.56
C GLU A 58 -44.61 -23.36 -24.87
N LEU A 59 -44.39 -24.09 -25.97
CA LEU A 59 -43.05 -24.46 -26.41
C LEU A 59 -42.16 -23.24 -26.69
N LEU A 60 -42.72 -22.19 -27.32
CA LEU A 60 -41.99 -20.93 -27.54
C LEU A 60 -41.61 -20.26 -26.21
N ALA A 61 -42.54 -20.18 -25.26
CA ALA A 61 -42.26 -19.60 -23.95
C ALA A 61 -41.18 -20.37 -23.17
N ILE A 62 -41.25 -21.71 -23.20
CA ILE A 62 -40.22 -22.57 -22.60
C ILE A 62 -38.88 -22.34 -23.29
N ASN A 63 -38.84 -22.28 -24.62
CA ASN A 63 -37.62 -22.03 -25.38
C ASN A 63 -36.98 -20.68 -25.00
N ASP A 64 -37.78 -19.63 -24.82
CA ASP A 64 -37.28 -18.32 -24.34
C ASP A 64 -36.66 -18.42 -22.95
N THR A 65 -37.26 -19.18 -22.03
CA THR A 65 -36.68 -19.39 -20.70
C THR A 65 -35.39 -20.21 -20.75
N ILE A 66 -35.32 -21.23 -21.61
CA ILE A 66 -34.10 -22.03 -21.82
C ILE A 66 -32.98 -21.13 -22.34
N GLN A 67 -33.27 -20.23 -23.28
CA GLN A 67 -32.28 -19.30 -23.81
C GLN A 67 -31.72 -18.35 -22.74
N LYS A 68 -32.58 -17.81 -21.87
CA LYS A 68 -32.15 -16.96 -20.75
C LYS A 68 -31.26 -17.74 -19.77
N ASN A 69 -31.67 -18.95 -19.40
CA ASN A 69 -30.90 -19.80 -18.52
C ASN A 69 -29.54 -20.18 -19.14
N ALA A 70 -29.50 -20.45 -20.44
CA ALA A 70 -28.25 -20.74 -21.15
C ALA A 70 -27.29 -19.54 -21.15
N GLN A 71 -27.80 -18.33 -21.33
CA GLN A 71 -27.00 -17.10 -21.22
C GLN A 71 -26.45 -16.90 -19.81
N GLU A 72 -27.25 -17.17 -18.78
CA GLU A 72 -26.82 -17.07 -17.38
C GLU A 72 -25.76 -18.10 -17.03
N ILE A 73 -25.93 -19.36 -17.46
CA ILE A 73 -24.92 -20.42 -17.31
C ILE A 73 -23.60 -20.00 -17.97
N ALA A 74 -23.64 -19.43 -19.18
CA ALA A 74 -22.43 -18.96 -19.86
C ALA A 74 -21.71 -17.87 -19.06
N ARG A 75 -22.46 -16.90 -18.51
CA ARG A 75 -21.92 -15.83 -17.67
C ARG A 75 -21.27 -16.39 -16.40
N LEU A 76 -21.96 -17.24 -15.66
CA LEU A 76 -21.46 -17.85 -14.43
C LEU A 76 -20.23 -18.74 -14.71
N THR A 77 -20.20 -19.43 -15.83
CA THR A 77 -19.05 -20.25 -16.25
C THR A 77 -17.81 -19.37 -16.49
N GLN A 78 -17.98 -18.22 -17.12
CA GLN A 78 -16.89 -17.26 -17.31
C GLN A 78 -16.39 -16.69 -15.98
N GLU A 79 -17.30 -16.32 -15.08
CA GLU A 79 -16.97 -15.82 -13.74
C GLU A 79 -16.17 -16.85 -12.93
N LEU A 80 -16.63 -18.11 -12.92
CA LEU A 80 -15.89 -19.21 -12.28
C LEU A 80 -14.50 -19.43 -12.89
N SER A 81 -14.35 -19.27 -14.21
CA SER A 81 -13.04 -19.37 -14.87
C SER A 81 -12.07 -18.29 -14.38
N ILE A 82 -12.54 -17.05 -14.23
CA ILE A 82 -11.74 -15.94 -13.73
C ILE A 82 -11.34 -16.18 -12.27
N LEU A 83 -12.31 -16.50 -11.41
CA LEU A 83 -12.06 -16.77 -10.00
C LEU A 83 -11.08 -17.93 -9.78
N ARG A 84 -11.15 -18.98 -10.60
CA ARG A 84 -10.18 -20.09 -10.55
C ARG A 84 -8.76 -19.63 -10.87
N LYS A 85 -8.58 -18.78 -11.88
CA LYS A 85 -7.25 -18.24 -12.22
C LYS A 85 -6.69 -17.33 -11.12
N GLU A 86 -7.54 -16.50 -10.52
CA GLU A 86 -7.13 -15.66 -9.38
C GLU A 86 -6.73 -16.49 -8.17
N LEU A 87 -7.46 -17.58 -7.91
CA LEU A 87 -7.14 -18.51 -6.82
C LEU A 87 -5.78 -19.18 -7.05
N GLU A 88 -5.53 -19.70 -8.26
CA GLU A 88 -4.24 -20.30 -8.63
C GLU A 88 -3.06 -19.31 -8.48
N GLN A 89 -3.25 -18.05 -8.86
CA GLN A 89 -2.24 -17.01 -8.69
C GLN A 89 -1.95 -16.75 -7.20
N LYS A 90 -2.99 -16.65 -6.37
CA LYS A 90 -2.85 -16.46 -4.92
C LYS A 90 -2.17 -17.66 -4.26
N GLU A 91 -2.44 -18.88 -4.71
CA GLU A 91 -1.77 -20.08 -4.21
C GLU A 91 -0.25 -20.05 -4.49
N LYS A 92 0.16 -19.61 -5.69
CA LYS A 92 1.59 -19.42 -6.02
C LYS A 92 2.24 -18.38 -5.11
N ILE A 93 1.59 -17.24 -4.92
CA ILE A 93 2.10 -16.18 -4.01
C ILE A 93 2.22 -16.72 -2.58
N ILE A 94 1.24 -17.48 -2.08
CA ILE A 94 1.30 -18.09 -0.75
C ILE A 94 2.46 -19.07 -0.63
N TYR A 95 2.70 -19.88 -1.67
CA TYR A 95 3.82 -20.82 -1.70
C TYR A 95 5.16 -20.08 -1.63
N ASP A 96 5.36 -19.05 -2.46
CA ASP A 96 6.59 -18.26 -2.48
C ASP A 96 6.82 -17.54 -1.14
N LEU A 97 5.77 -16.94 -0.56
CA LEU A 97 5.85 -16.29 0.75
C LEU A 97 6.19 -17.27 1.88
N ARG A 98 5.73 -18.53 1.81
CA ARG A 98 6.12 -19.55 2.79
C ARG A 98 7.59 -19.87 2.71
N ILE A 99 8.16 -20.00 1.50
CA ILE A 99 9.59 -20.24 1.32
C ILE A 99 10.39 -19.09 1.95
N ILE A 100 10.05 -17.85 1.63
CA ILE A 100 10.73 -16.66 2.18
C ILE A 100 10.62 -16.62 3.71
N LEU A 101 9.45 -16.95 4.27
CA LEU A 101 9.28 -17.00 5.72
C LEU A 101 10.18 -18.04 6.38
N GLU A 102 10.32 -19.23 5.80
CA GLU A 102 11.21 -20.27 6.32
C GLU A 102 12.68 -19.89 6.21
N GLU A 103 13.09 -19.24 5.11
CA GLU A 103 14.45 -18.70 4.97
C GLU A 103 14.74 -17.65 6.04
N LYS A 104 13.80 -16.74 6.30
CA LYS A 104 13.95 -15.71 7.34
C LYS A 104 13.93 -16.28 8.75
N ARG A 105 13.18 -17.35 9.01
CA ARG A 105 13.25 -18.07 10.28
C ARG A 105 14.64 -18.65 10.52
N ARG A 106 15.22 -19.30 9.50
CA ARG A 106 16.59 -19.84 9.60
C ARG A 106 17.63 -18.74 9.85
N GLU A 107 17.53 -17.62 9.14
CA GLU A 107 18.43 -16.47 9.34
C GLU A 107 18.35 -15.93 10.78
N ILE A 108 17.14 -15.85 11.36
CA ILE A 108 16.96 -15.46 12.76
C ILE A 108 17.62 -16.46 13.71
N GLU A 109 17.42 -17.76 13.51
CA GLU A 109 18.04 -18.80 14.34
C GLU A 109 19.58 -18.73 14.30
N GLU A 110 20.16 -18.53 13.12
CA GLU A 110 21.62 -18.35 12.97
C GLU A 110 22.11 -17.11 13.71
N LEU A 111 21.42 -15.98 13.58
CA LEU A 111 21.77 -14.74 14.29
C LEU A 111 21.65 -14.91 15.81
N GLU A 112 20.62 -15.60 16.30
CA GLU A 112 20.45 -15.88 17.73
C GLU A 112 21.59 -16.72 18.31
N VAL A 113 22.09 -17.71 17.57
CA VAL A 113 23.26 -18.50 17.99
C VAL A 113 24.50 -17.61 18.07
N THR A 114 24.77 -16.82 17.04
CA THR A 114 25.93 -15.91 17.06
C THR A 114 25.84 -14.86 18.17
N LEU A 115 24.65 -14.35 18.46
CA LEU A 115 24.44 -13.40 19.55
C LEU A 115 24.79 -14.02 20.91
N LYS A 116 24.31 -15.25 21.17
CA LYS A 116 24.63 -15.98 22.41
C LYS A 116 26.12 -16.23 22.58
N GLU A 117 26.83 -16.58 21.49
CA GLU A 117 28.28 -16.76 21.53
C GLU A 117 29.00 -15.45 21.90
N ARG A 118 28.57 -14.32 21.34
CA ARG A 118 29.14 -12.99 21.63
C ARG A 118 28.81 -12.51 23.05
N GLU A 119 27.63 -12.83 23.57
CA GLU A 119 27.27 -12.53 24.96
C GLU A 119 28.17 -13.28 25.94
N LEU A 120 28.41 -14.58 25.71
CA LEU A 120 29.33 -15.38 26.52
C LEU A 120 30.78 -14.88 26.43
N GLU A 121 31.22 -14.49 25.23
CA GLU A 121 32.55 -13.89 25.03
C GLU A 121 32.68 -12.57 25.80
N ALA A 122 31.66 -11.70 25.74
CA ALA A 122 31.64 -10.45 26.48
C ALA A 122 31.68 -10.67 28.00
N GLU A 123 30.98 -11.68 28.51
CA GLU A 123 31.01 -12.04 29.93
C GLU A 123 32.40 -12.52 30.37
N ARG A 124 33.05 -13.39 29.58
CA ARG A 124 34.43 -13.83 29.85
C ARG A 124 35.41 -12.66 29.89
N LEU A 125 35.31 -11.73 28.93
CA LEU A 125 36.16 -10.55 28.90
C LEU A 125 35.91 -9.64 30.12
N ARG A 126 34.66 -9.48 30.56
CA ARG A 126 34.33 -8.73 31.77
C ARG A 126 34.95 -9.36 33.02
N GLN A 127 34.91 -10.69 33.15
CA GLN A 127 35.56 -11.41 34.25
C GLN A 127 37.07 -11.19 34.24
N LEU A 128 37.71 -11.27 33.08
CA LEU A 128 39.15 -11.03 32.94
C LEU A 128 39.52 -9.58 33.29
N ILE A 129 38.75 -8.59 32.84
CA ILE A 129 38.96 -7.18 33.20
C ILE A 129 38.87 -7.02 34.72
N ALA A 130 37.85 -7.59 35.38
CA ALA A 130 37.70 -7.50 36.82
C ALA A 130 38.89 -8.13 37.59
N GLU A 131 39.42 -9.25 37.12
CA GLU A 131 40.61 -9.87 37.68
C GLU A 131 41.85 -8.98 37.52
N LYS A 132 42.04 -8.42 36.31
CA LYS A 132 43.15 -7.49 36.05
C LYS A 132 43.05 -6.20 36.86
N ASP A 133 41.86 -5.66 37.03
CA ASP A 133 41.62 -4.48 37.89
C ASP A 133 41.90 -4.78 39.38
N ALA A 134 41.67 -6.01 39.84
CA ALA A 134 42.07 -6.43 41.18
C ALA A 134 43.60 -6.52 41.32
N GLN A 135 44.28 -7.12 40.34
CA GLN A 135 45.75 -7.20 40.30
C GLN A 135 46.40 -5.80 40.24
N ILE A 136 45.83 -4.89 39.43
CA ILE A 136 46.30 -3.50 39.36
C ILE A 136 46.18 -2.83 40.72
N ARG A 137 45.02 -2.94 41.39
CA ARG A 137 44.82 -2.36 42.74
C ARG A 137 45.81 -2.88 43.77
N GLU A 138 46.08 -4.19 43.77
CA GLU A 138 47.05 -4.79 44.70
C GLU A 138 48.47 -4.26 44.42
N LEU A 139 48.88 -4.19 43.16
CA LEU A 139 50.18 -3.63 42.78
C LEU A 139 50.28 -2.13 43.10
N GLU A 140 49.21 -1.36 42.87
CA GLU A 140 49.13 0.06 43.23
C GLU A 140 49.28 0.25 44.74
N GLU A 141 48.66 -0.59 45.57
CA GLU A 141 48.80 -0.55 47.03
C GLU A 141 50.23 -0.89 47.46
N GLN A 142 50.86 -1.92 46.87
CA GLN A 142 52.27 -2.25 47.13
C GLN A 142 53.21 -1.10 46.74
N VAL A 143 52.97 -0.47 45.59
CA VAL A 143 53.75 0.70 45.12
C VAL A 143 53.52 1.89 46.04
N ALA A 144 52.29 2.16 46.46
CA ALA A 144 51.96 3.22 47.41
C ALA A 144 52.64 2.99 48.77
N ALA A 145 52.65 1.76 49.27
CA ALA A 145 53.34 1.38 50.51
C ALA A 145 54.86 1.55 50.40
N MET A 146 55.47 1.18 49.26
CA MET A 146 56.90 1.39 49.02
C MET A 146 57.27 2.88 48.84
N ASN A 147 56.37 3.69 48.29
CA ASN A 147 56.55 5.12 48.09
C ASN A 147 56.01 5.99 49.25
N ALA A 148 55.54 5.38 50.35
CA ALA A 148 55.03 6.09 51.51
C ALA A 148 56.15 6.87 52.21
N LYS A 149 56.22 8.18 51.93
CA LYS A 149 57.03 9.15 52.67
C LYS A 149 56.41 9.39 54.07
N PRO A 150 57.20 9.73 55.12
CA PRO A 150 56.66 10.04 56.45
C PRO A 150 55.70 11.24 56.40
N PRO A 151 54.72 11.33 57.33
CA PRO A 151 53.71 12.37 57.31
C PRO A 151 54.34 13.75 57.56
N THR A 152 54.26 14.62 56.55
CA THR A 152 54.45 16.07 56.70
C THR A 152 53.08 16.75 56.61
N PRO A 153 52.83 17.78 57.43
CA PRO A 153 51.49 18.26 57.75
C PRO A 153 50.81 18.98 56.60
N GLU A 154 49.47 18.90 56.64
CA GLU A 154 48.47 19.47 55.75
C GLU A 154 48.81 20.86 55.20
N PRO A 155 48.56 21.06 53.89
CA PRO A 155 48.12 22.36 53.40
C PRO A 155 46.82 22.26 52.59
N VAL A 156 45.81 22.95 53.14
CA VAL A 156 44.82 23.83 52.49
C VAL A 156 44.06 23.26 51.28
N GLU A 157 42.78 22.97 51.53
CA GLU A 157 41.72 22.80 50.53
C GLU A 157 41.68 24.01 49.57
N GLU A 158 41.96 23.77 48.28
CA GLU A 158 41.49 24.64 47.21
C GLU A 158 40.29 23.97 46.53
N GLU A 159 39.11 24.53 46.74
CA GLU A 159 37.88 24.17 46.05
C GLU A 159 38.02 24.42 44.54
N PRO A 160 37.72 23.44 43.66
CA PRO A 160 37.76 23.65 42.23
C PRO A 160 36.56 24.49 41.75
N PRO A 161 36.76 25.34 40.72
CA PRO A 161 35.78 26.33 40.29
C PRO A 161 34.54 25.69 39.66
N GLU A 162 33.37 26.17 40.08
CA GLU A 162 32.06 25.84 39.52
C GLU A 162 32.03 26.10 38.00
N VAL A 163 31.84 25.02 37.22
CA VAL A 163 31.48 25.13 35.81
C VAL A 163 30.05 25.67 35.68
N PRO A 164 29.81 26.70 34.86
CA PRO A 164 28.48 27.29 34.71
C PRO A 164 27.50 26.27 34.12
N GLN A 165 26.50 25.91 34.92
CA GLN A 165 25.38 25.08 34.49
C GLN A 165 24.56 25.88 33.46
N ILE A 166 24.58 25.40 32.22
CA ILE A 166 23.72 25.92 31.16
C ILE A 166 22.28 25.60 31.56
N GLU A 167 21.49 26.63 31.86
CA GLU A 167 20.07 26.51 32.16
C GLU A 167 19.36 25.77 31.00
N ILE A 168 18.92 24.53 31.27
CA ILE A 168 18.11 23.75 30.33
C ILE A 168 16.68 24.26 30.47
N THR A 169 16.28 25.18 29.60
CA THR A 169 14.97 25.85 29.68
C THR A 169 13.93 25.34 28.66
N ASP A 170 14.17 24.22 27.97
CA ASP A 170 13.29 23.71 26.91
C ASP A 170 13.39 22.19 26.76
N ASP A 171 12.26 21.48 26.78
CA ASP A 171 12.20 20.02 26.61
C ASP A 171 12.77 19.57 25.26
N VAL A 172 12.64 20.42 24.22
CA VAL A 172 13.22 20.18 22.90
C VAL A 172 14.76 20.19 22.97
N ASP A 173 15.34 21.08 23.79
CA ASP A 173 16.79 21.15 23.97
C ASP A 173 17.31 19.97 24.78
N ALA A 174 16.59 19.53 25.81
CA ALA A 174 16.96 18.35 26.58
C ALA A 174 17.03 17.09 25.70
N MET A 175 16.00 16.88 24.87
CA MET A 175 16.00 15.77 23.92
C MET A 175 17.10 15.92 22.86
N LEU A 176 17.30 17.12 22.30
CA LEU A 176 18.34 17.33 21.30
C LEU A 176 19.75 17.15 21.88
N ALA A 177 20.00 17.60 23.11
CA ALA A 177 21.28 17.41 23.81
C ALA A 177 21.55 15.93 24.10
N GLN A 178 20.51 15.17 24.49
CA GLN A 178 20.59 13.72 24.64
C GLN A 178 20.99 13.06 23.31
N TYR A 179 20.40 13.48 22.19
CA TYR A 179 20.76 12.97 20.87
C TYR A 179 22.19 13.35 20.44
N ILE A 180 22.67 14.55 20.76
CA ILE A 180 24.04 14.97 20.44
C ILE A 180 25.07 14.16 21.24
N ASN A 181 24.82 13.96 22.53
CA ASN A 181 25.75 13.29 23.45
C ASN A 181 25.73 11.75 23.33
N ILE A 182 24.56 11.15 23.10
CA ILE A 182 24.40 9.68 23.03
C ILE A 182 24.64 9.16 21.61
N ALA A 183 24.17 9.86 20.57
CA ALA A 183 24.26 9.38 19.19
C ALA A 183 25.52 9.88 18.44
N GLY A 184 26.37 10.69 19.08
CA GLY A 184 27.65 11.12 18.52
C GLY A 184 27.50 11.85 17.18
N CYS A 185 26.65 12.87 17.11
CA CYS A 185 26.40 13.58 15.86
C CYS A 185 27.69 14.25 15.34
N PRO A 186 28.18 13.92 14.12
CA PRO A 186 29.44 14.43 13.61
C PRO A 186 29.35 15.88 13.10
N VAL A 187 28.14 16.45 13.02
CA VAL A 187 27.88 17.79 12.49
C VAL A 187 27.59 18.76 13.65
N PRO A 188 28.26 19.93 13.69
CA PRO A 188 28.04 20.90 14.76
C PRO A 188 26.63 21.51 14.69
N ILE A 189 25.97 21.64 15.85
CA ILE A 189 24.61 22.17 15.99
C ILE A 189 24.60 23.42 16.88
N LYS A 190 23.86 24.47 16.48
CA LYS A 190 23.69 25.71 17.27
C LYS A 190 22.22 26.08 17.44
N ARG A 191 21.78 26.35 18.68
CA ARG A 191 20.42 26.84 18.96
C ARG A 191 20.24 28.27 18.45
N LEU A 192 19.15 28.53 17.73
CA LEU A 192 18.73 29.86 17.27
C LEU A 192 17.50 30.37 18.03
N GLY A 193 16.79 29.49 18.75
CA GLY A 193 15.63 29.81 19.58
C GLY A 193 14.28 29.55 18.87
N GLY A 194 13.21 29.39 19.66
CA GLY A 194 11.85 29.17 19.14
C GLY A 194 11.70 27.90 18.30
N GLY A 195 12.39 26.81 18.67
CA GLY A 195 12.42 25.55 17.91
C GLY A 195 13.33 25.58 16.67
N TYR A 196 14.06 26.67 16.41
CA TYR A 196 15.03 26.73 15.31
C TYR A 196 16.44 26.39 15.77
N TYR A 197 17.12 25.58 14.96
CA TYR A 197 18.50 25.17 15.15
C TYR A 197 19.27 25.33 13.83
N MET A 198 20.58 25.49 13.92
CA MET A 198 21.49 25.40 12.79
C MET A 198 22.18 24.05 12.84
N PHE A 199 21.94 23.20 11.85
CA PHE A 199 22.57 21.90 11.68
C PHE A 199 23.64 22.03 10.60
N GLY A 200 24.91 22.15 10.99
CA GLY A 200 26.01 22.44 10.10
C GLY A 200 25.80 23.77 9.38
N THR A 201 25.44 23.70 8.10
CA THR A 201 25.22 24.88 7.25
C THR A 201 23.74 25.22 7.02
N LYS A 202 22.83 24.37 7.51
CA LYS A 202 21.40 24.42 7.20
C LYS A 202 20.57 24.78 8.44
N LYS A 203 19.68 25.76 8.28
CA LYS A 203 18.69 26.10 9.32
C LYS A 203 17.57 25.06 9.31
N ILE A 204 17.30 24.47 10.46
CA ILE A 204 16.26 23.48 10.68
C ILE A 204 15.27 23.95 11.75
N TYR A 205 14.07 23.40 11.72
CA TYR A 205 13.05 23.62 12.75
C TYR A 205 12.71 22.27 13.38
N ALA A 206 12.89 22.14 14.68
CA ALA A 206 12.60 20.96 15.46
C ALA A 206 11.48 21.25 16.48
N LYS A 207 10.63 20.25 16.70
CA LYS A 207 9.61 20.27 17.76
C LYS A 207 9.36 18.85 18.26
N ILE A 208 8.75 18.74 19.43
CA ILE A 208 8.30 17.44 19.95
C ILE A 208 6.88 17.17 19.44
N LEU A 209 6.67 15.97 18.86
CA LEU A 209 5.34 15.43 18.55
C LEU A 209 5.21 14.05 19.18
N ASN A 210 4.17 13.85 19.98
CA ASN A 210 3.89 12.56 20.63
C ASN A 210 5.09 11.99 21.42
N GLY A 211 5.87 12.86 22.07
CA GLY A 211 7.06 12.49 22.84
C GLY A 211 8.31 12.19 21.99
N GLN A 212 8.25 12.35 20.67
CA GLN A 212 9.39 12.16 19.76
C GLN A 212 9.87 13.49 19.17
N LEU A 213 11.20 13.64 19.09
CA LEU A 213 11.83 14.82 18.48
C LEU A 213 11.78 14.71 16.95
N VAL A 214 11.08 15.65 16.31
CA VAL A 214 10.91 15.67 14.86
C VAL A 214 11.39 16.97 14.22
N VAL A 215 11.95 16.87 13.01
CA VAL A 215 12.48 17.98 12.21
C VAL A 215 11.58 18.24 11.00
N ARG A 216 11.29 19.52 10.72
CA ARG A 216 10.50 19.93 9.55
C ARG A 216 11.29 19.73 8.25
N VAL A 217 10.67 19.07 7.27
CA VAL A 217 11.18 18.87 5.91
C VAL A 217 10.15 19.36 4.88
N GLY A 218 10.54 19.44 3.59
CA GLY A 218 9.71 20.02 2.51
C GLY A 218 8.35 19.35 2.30
N GLY A 219 8.13 18.13 2.81
CA GLY A 219 6.87 17.38 2.72
C GLY A 219 6.22 17.02 4.05
N GLY A 220 6.71 17.51 5.20
CA GLY A 220 6.17 17.09 6.50
C GLY A 220 7.18 17.23 7.64
N TYR A 221 7.12 16.30 8.59
CA TYR A 221 8.09 16.17 9.69
C TYR A 221 8.77 14.80 9.59
N MET A 222 10.05 14.74 9.94
CA MET A 222 10.86 13.52 9.90
C MET A 222 11.54 13.31 11.27
N ASN A 223 11.79 12.06 11.66
CA ASN A 223 12.47 11.76 12.92
C ASN A 223 13.91 12.29 12.90
N ILE A 224 14.41 12.79 14.05
CA ILE A 224 15.76 13.33 14.18
C ILE A 224 16.84 12.29 13.84
N GLU A 225 16.64 11.02 14.19
CA GLU A 225 17.61 9.94 13.90
C GLU A 225 17.75 9.69 12.39
N GLU A 226 16.63 9.61 11.68
CA GLU A 226 16.60 9.49 10.22
C GLU A 226 17.17 10.74 9.55
N PHE A 227 16.87 11.92 10.10
CA PHE A 227 17.41 13.18 9.63
C PHE A 227 18.93 13.23 9.68
N ILE A 228 19.53 12.83 10.80
CA ILE A 228 20.99 12.79 10.95
C ILE A 228 21.58 11.80 9.94
N LYS A 229 21.05 10.57 9.84
CA LYS A 229 21.56 9.56 8.89
C LYS A 229 21.55 10.03 7.43
N CYS A 230 20.50 10.72 6.99
CA CYS A 230 20.40 11.14 5.59
C CYS A 230 21.21 12.41 5.26
N TYR A 231 21.37 13.33 6.21
CA TYR A 231 21.90 14.67 5.94
C TYR A 231 23.24 14.97 6.59
N ALA A 232 23.71 14.16 7.56
CA ALA A 232 24.97 14.44 8.26
C ALA A 232 26.18 14.50 7.34
N ASP A 233 26.34 13.51 6.44
CA ASP A 233 27.49 13.45 5.53
C ASP A 233 27.53 14.65 4.58
N GLN A 234 26.38 15.03 4.05
CA GLN A 234 26.25 16.18 3.14
C GLN A 234 26.57 17.50 3.84
N GLU A 235 26.15 17.66 5.09
CA GLU A 235 26.42 18.87 5.87
C GLU A 235 27.87 18.90 6.35
N LEU A 236 28.46 17.77 6.70
CA LEU A 236 29.87 17.68 7.09
C LEU A 236 30.82 18.09 5.95
N ILE A 237 30.52 17.67 4.72
CA ILE A 237 31.27 18.08 3.52
C ILE A 237 31.22 19.62 3.36
N LYS A 238 30.05 20.24 3.56
CA LYS A 238 29.88 21.69 3.45
C LYS A 238 30.57 22.45 4.58
N VAL A 239 30.51 21.93 5.80
CA VAL A 239 31.20 22.48 6.97
C VAL A 239 32.72 22.47 6.73
N ASN A 240 33.27 21.35 6.26
CA ASN A 240 34.69 21.23 5.95
C ASN A 240 35.12 22.19 4.83
N LYS A 241 34.28 22.36 3.80
CA LYS A 241 34.53 23.34 2.74
C LYS A 241 34.56 24.78 3.26
N ARG A 242 33.63 25.15 4.16
CA ARG A 242 33.64 26.48 4.81
C ARG A 242 34.86 26.70 5.69
N ARG A 243 35.27 25.66 6.43
CA ARG A 243 36.48 25.69 7.26
C ARG A 243 37.75 25.87 6.43
N GLN A 244 37.87 25.17 5.29
CA GLN A 244 39.00 25.34 4.36
C GLN A 244 39.05 26.72 3.71
N GLN A 245 37.90 27.37 3.55
CA GLN A 245 37.80 28.72 2.98
C GLN A 245 37.96 29.84 4.03
N GLY A 246 38.12 29.50 5.32
CA GLY A 246 38.23 30.48 6.41
C GLY A 246 36.92 31.23 6.74
N LEU A 247 35.77 30.63 6.45
CA LEU A 247 34.45 31.19 6.78
C LEU A 247 33.87 30.54 8.03
N ASP A 248 33.08 31.31 8.78
CA ASP A 248 32.31 30.81 9.91
C ASP A 248 31.34 29.71 9.44
N ILE A 249 31.39 28.58 10.13
CA ILE A 249 30.62 27.36 9.86
C ILE A 249 29.12 27.67 9.78
N PHE A 250 28.60 28.53 10.66
CA PHE A 250 27.17 28.77 10.80
C PHE A 250 26.67 29.98 10.01
N THR A 251 27.46 31.06 9.95
CA THR A 251 27.04 32.32 9.32
C THR A 251 27.51 32.47 7.88
N GLY A 252 28.50 31.67 7.43
CA GLY A 252 29.04 31.73 6.07
C GLY A 252 29.67 33.08 5.73
N LYS A 253 30.04 33.87 6.74
CA LYS A 253 30.81 35.12 6.61
C LYS A 253 32.30 34.82 6.83
N PRO A 254 33.23 35.58 6.21
CA PRO A 254 34.64 35.46 6.54
C PRO A 254 34.82 35.69 8.04
N VAL A 255 35.62 34.86 8.70
CA VAL A 255 35.95 35.03 10.12
C VAL A 255 36.84 36.26 10.23
N VAL A 256 36.24 37.43 10.34
CA VAL A 256 36.95 38.67 10.69
C VAL A 256 37.29 38.57 12.16
N ALA A 257 38.57 38.48 12.49
CA ALA A 257 39.05 38.84 13.81
C ALA A 257 38.82 40.34 13.96
N ASP A 258 37.74 40.73 14.65
CA ASP A 258 37.83 41.60 15.82
C ASP A 258 36.46 42.16 16.26
N ASP A 259 36.38 42.26 17.58
CA ASP A 259 35.67 43.24 18.40
C ASP A 259 34.40 42.80 19.14
N ALA A 260 34.48 43.06 20.44
CA ALA A 260 33.57 42.69 21.48
C ALA A 260 32.29 43.52 21.45
N GLY A 261 31.22 42.91 21.97
CA GLY A 261 30.14 43.58 22.68
C GLY A 261 29.57 44.87 22.09
N LYS A 262 28.48 44.76 21.33
CA LYS A 262 27.42 45.78 21.36
C LYS A 262 26.07 45.19 20.95
N SER A 263 25.21 45.02 21.96
CA SER A 263 23.78 44.80 21.81
C SER A 263 23.14 45.92 20.99
N PRO A 264 22.31 45.62 19.97
CA PRO A 264 21.42 46.61 19.39
C PRO A 264 20.11 46.63 20.17
N LYS A 265 19.89 47.73 20.90
CA LYS A 265 18.61 48.11 21.51
C LYS A 265 17.49 48.11 20.47
N GLY A 266 16.29 47.74 20.92
CA GLY A 266 15.09 47.66 20.09
C GLY A 266 14.75 48.94 19.35
N ARG A 267 14.16 48.78 18.17
CA ARG A 267 13.31 49.79 17.56
C ARG A 267 12.06 49.13 16.97
N ARG A 268 10.96 49.78 17.31
CA ARG A 268 9.56 49.52 16.97
C ARG A 268 9.35 49.39 15.46
N SER A 269 8.34 48.61 15.12
CA SER A 269 7.74 48.45 13.79
C SER A 269 7.46 49.79 13.08
N PRO A 270 7.40 49.75 11.74
CA PRO A 270 6.21 50.26 11.08
C PRO A 270 5.63 49.29 10.05
N LYS A 271 4.31 49.42 9.92
CA LYS A 271 3.39 48.76 8.99
C LYS A 271 3.80 48.93 7.52
N GLY A 272 3.45 47.93 6.72
CA GLY A 272 2.63 48.18 5.54
C GLY A 272 3.26 47.95 4.17
N SER A 273 2.58 47.07 3.44
CA SER A 273 2.18 47.22 2.04
C SER A 273 2.87 46.34 0.99
N ARG A 274 1.97 45.66 0.25
CA ARG A 274 1.97 45.38 -1.19
C ARG A 274 2.91 44.29 -1.72
N SER A 275 2.28 43.17 -2.03
CA SER A 275 2.53 42.41 -3.26
C SER A 275 2.52 43.35 -4.48
N PRO A 276 3.29 43.06 -5.54
CA PRO A 276 2.69 42.37 -6.69
C PRO A 276 3.62 41.34 -7.34
N GLY A 277 3.02 40.51 -8.20
CA GLY A 277 3.60 39.29 -8.74
C GLY A 277 4.75 39.48 -9.74
N GLY A 278 5.42 38.36 -9.99
CA GLY A 278 6.43 38.20 -11.03
C GLY A 278 6.50 36.73 -11.42
N LYS A 279 6.30 36.49 -12.71
CA LYS A 279 6.01 35.24 -13.40
C LYS A 279 7.32 34.56 -13.90
N ILE A 280 7.32 33.22 -13.90
CA ILE A 280 7.89 32.29 -14.91
C ILE A 280 9.42 32.05 -14.95
N GLY A 281 9.77 30.76 -15.02
CA GLY A 281 11.04 30.18 -15.51
C GLY A 281 11.57 29.16 -14.48
N GLY A 282 11.46 27.84 -14.61
CA GLY A 282 11.52 26.99 -15.79
C GLY A 282 12.95 26.51 -16.00
N THR A 283 13.40 25.46 -15.29
CA THR A 283 14.51 24.56 -15.70
C THR A 283 14.59 23.30 -14.81
N ASN A 284 14.29 22.16 -15.43
CA ASN A 284 15.01 20.88 -15.44
C ASN A 284 15.39 20.17 -14.13
N CYS A 285 14.59 19.17 -13.79
CA CYS A 285 15.03 17.96 -13.09
C CYS A 285 15.80 17.05 -14.05
N PRO A 286 16.96 16.47 -13.69
CA PRO A 286 17.44 15.27 -14.34
C PRO A 286 16.83 14.04 -13.64
N THR A 287 15.95 13.35 -14.36
CA THR A 287 15.52 11.99 -14.06
C THR A 287 16.68 11.02 -14.14
N SER A 288 16.69 10.08 -13.20
CA SER A 288 17.56 8.93 -13.11
C SER A 288 17.66 8.15 -14.43
N LEU A 289 18.90 7.80 -14.78
CA LEU A 289 19.26 6.91 -15.89
C LEU A 289 18.51 5.57 -15.76
N THR A 290 18.03 5.06 -16.89
CA THR A 290 17.35 3.75 -16.95
C THR A 290 18.35 2.68 -17.37
N ALA A 291 18.02 1.41 -17.09
CA ALA A 291 18.88 0.24 -17.25
C ALA A 291 19.40 -0.04 -18.69
N ASN A 292 19.06 0.79 -19.68
CA ASN A 292 19.61 0.68 -21.05
C ASN A 292 20.92 1.47 -21.25
N ASP A 293 21.35 2.31 -20.31
CA ASP A 293 22.58 3.11 -20.45
C ASP A 293 23.86 2.39 -19.98
N ILE A 294 23.75 1.20 -19.40
CA ILE A 294 24.89 0.42 -18.84
C ILE A 294 25.53 -0.52 -19.88
N LYS A 295 24.99 -0.66 -21.10
CA LYS A 295 25.54 -1.54 -22.15
C LYS A 295 26.53 -0.89 -23.12
N LYS A 296 27.10 0.28 -22.80
CA LYS A 296 28.09 0.96 -23.66
C LYS A 296 29.42 1.30 -23.00
N ILE A 297 29.80 0.51 -21.99
CA ILE A 297 31.17 0.47 -21.47
C ILE A 297 31.60 -1.00 -21.47
N SER A 298 31.93 -1.48 -22.66
CA SER A 298 32.81 -2.62 -22.93
C SER A 298 33.86 -2.14 -23.92
#